data_AF-A0A954N556-F1
#
_entry.id   AF-A0A954N556-F1
#
_cell.length_a   1.000
_cell.length_b   1.000
_cell.length_c   1.000
_cell.angle_alpha   90.00
_cell.angle_beta   90.00
_cell.angle_gamma   90.00
#
_symmetry.space_group_name_H-M   'P 1'
#
loop_
_entity.id
_entity.type
_entity.pdbx_description
1 polymer ?
#
loop_
_entity_poly.entity_id
_entity_poly.type
_entity_poly.pdbx_seq_one_letter_code
_entity_poly.pdbx_strand_id
1 'polypeptide(L)'
;LRWGLEVMEWVVRAVSDVPGGHAYLPGPHEWWLWGYYVLLVSTCVIPWRHRWWKWTLRCLGGWCLCGFLVLLIPEIDRTTKCTVLSVGHGGAVLLEFPNGQTVLYDCGAMGDPGRVAQTVQTALLRGGKNRIDLMILSHADADHFNGAVDLMKRIRVRRLAVARSFLRMEIGG
;
A
#
# COMPACT_ATOMS: atom_id res chain seq x y z
N LEU A 1 24.34 18.55 -15.35
CA LEU A 1 23.52 18.19 -14.16
C LEU A 1 22.02 18.12 -14.46
N ARG A 2 21.42 19.03 -15.27
CA ARG A 2 19.99 18.99 -15.65
C ARG A 2 19.55 17.76 -16.46
N TRP A 3 20.37 17.34 -17.43
CA TRP A 3 20.10 16.18 -18.28
C TRP A 3 19.92 14.85 -17.53
N GLY A 4 20.65 14.64 -16.42
CA GLY A 4 20.53 13.42 -15.64
C GLY A 4 19.19 13.33 -14.88
N LEU A 5 18.68 14.48 -14.41
CA LEU A 5 17.38 14.57 -13.76
C LEU A 5 16.25 14.33 -14.76
N GLU A 6 16.34 14.89 -15.96
CA GLU A 6 15.33 14.71 -17.02
C GLU A 6 15.24 13.24 -17.47
N VAL A 7 16.39 12.56 -17.61
CA VAL A 7 16.41 11.13 -17.95
C VAL A 7 15.84 10.28 -16.82
N MET A 8 16.21 10.57 -15.57
CA MET A 8 15.69 9.85 -14.41
C MET A 8 14.18 10.04 -14.27
N GLU A 9 13.69 11.27 -14.45
CA GLU A 9 12.27 11.59 -14.38
C GLU A 9 11.48 10.94 -15.52
N TRP A 10 12.03 10.89 -16.73
CA TRP A 10 11.43 10.18 -17.86
C TRP A 10 11.32 8.68 -17.60
N VAL A 11 12.38 8.05 -17.08
CA VAL A 11 12.36 6.62 -16.72
C VAL A 11 11.33 6.33 -15.62
N VAL A 12 11.27 7.17 -14.57
CA VAL A 12 10.32 6.99 -13.48
C VAL A 12 8.88 7.08 -13.99
N ARG A 13 8.57 8.07 -14.83
CA ARG A 13 7.23 8.24 -15.43
C ARG A 13 6.87 7.11 -16.39
N ALA A 14 7.82 6.68 -17.22
CA ALA A 14 7.61 5.58 -18.16
C ALA A 14 7.33 4.25 -17.42
N VAL A 15 7.95 4.05 -16.25
CA VAL A 15 7.79 2.84 -15.44
C VAL A 15 6.57 2.93 -14.50
N SER A 16 6.20 4.12 -14.03
CA SER A 16 5.05 4.30 -13.13
C SER A 16 3.71 3.97 -13.80
N ASP A 17 3.62 4.20 -15.11
CA ASP A 17 2.39 3.99 -15.87
C ASP A 17 2.23 2.55 -16.39
N VAL A 18 3.21 1.67 -16.14
CA VAL A 18 3.11 0.25 -16.52
C VAL A 18 2.10 -0.45 -15.59
N PRO A 19 0.98 -0.98 -16.12
CA PRO A 19 0.03 -1.74 -15.32
C PRO A 19 0.73 -3.00 -14.78
N GLY A 20 0.86 -3.10 -13.45
CA GLY A 20 1.58 -4.18 -12.79
C GLY A 20 3.10 -3.95 -12.61
N GLY A 21 3.63 -2.77 -12.94
CA GLY A 21 5.05 -2.42 -12.73
C GLY A 21 5.43 -2.31 -11.25
N HIS A 22 4.44 -2.16 -10.36
CA HIS A 22 4.63 -2.16 -8.93
C HIS A 22 3.48 -2.90 -8.24
N ALA A 23 3.83 -3.81 -7.34
CA ALA A 23 2.91 -4.39 -6.38
C ALA A 23 3.41 -4.01 -5.00
N TYR A 24 2.55 -3.38 -4.20
CA TYR A 24 2.85 -3.11 -2.80
C TYR A 24 2.69 -4.40 -2.02
N LEU A 25 3.80 -5.12 -1.88
CA LEU A 25 3.88 -6.35 -1.10
C LEU A 25 4.44 -6.00 0.29
N PRO A 26 3.90 -6.57 1.38
CA PRO A 26 4.57 -6.51 2.66
C PRO A 26 5.98 -7.06 2.50
N GLY A 27 6.97 -6.34 3.04
CA GLY A 27 8.36 -6.77 2.94
C GLY A 27 8.54 -8.17 3.56
N PRO A 28 9.30 -9.07 2.92
CA PRO A 28 9.55 -10.39 3.48
C PRO A 28 10.21 -10.26 4.85
N HIS A 29 9.88 -11.17 5.76
CA HIS A 29 10.42 -11.16 7.12
C HIS A 29 11.95 -11.24 7.11
N GLU A 30 12.61 -10.63 8.10
CA GLU A 30 14.08 -10.47 8.10
C GLU A 30 14.87 -11.78 7.93
N TRP A 31 14.40 -12.89 8.53
CA TRP A 31 15.05 -14.20 8.38
C TRP A 31 15.06 -14.71 6.93
N TRP A 32 14.03 -14.36 6.15
CA TRP A 32 13.94 -14.71 4.73
C TRP A 32 15.02 -13.98 3.92
N LEU A 33 15.26 -12.72 4.27
CA LEU A 33 16.28 -11.86 3.67
C LEU A 33 17.69 -12.39 3.99
N TRP A 34 17.94 -12.76 5.26
CA TRP A 34 19.19 -13.38 5.68
C TRP A 34 19.46 -14.69 4.91
N GLY A 35 18.46 -15.56 4.79
CA GLY A 35 18.58 -16.81 4.02
C GLY A 35 18.93 -16.56 2.54
N TYR A 36 18.28 -15.58 1.91
CA TYR A 36 18.56 -15.18 0.54
C TYR A 36 20.01 -14.70 0.38
N TYR A 37 20.50 -13.81 1.24
CA TYR A 37 21.87 -13.29 1.15
C TYR A 37 22.92 -14.36 1.41
N VAL A 38 22.69 -15.29 2.34
CA VAL A 38 23.59 -16.42 2.58
C VAL A 38 23.70 -17.30 1.34
N LEU A 39 22.57 -17.63 0.69
CA LEU A 39 22.57 -18.40 -0.54
C LEU A 39 23.30 -17.66 -1.68
N LEU A 40 23.07 -16.37 -1.81
CA LEU A 40 23.74 -15.52 -2.81
C LEU A 40 25.26 -15.49 -2.60
N VAL A 41 25.73 -15.23 -1.37
CA VAL A 41 27.17 -15.27 -1.05
C VAL A 41 27.75 -16.66 -1.29
N SER A 42 27.02 -17.71 -0.93
CA SER A 42 27.46 -19.09 -1.17
C SER A 42 27.62 -19.42 -2.65
N THR A 43 26.80 -18.82 -3.53
CA THR A 43 27.07 -18.90 -4.97
C THR A 43 28.41 -18.23 -5.26
N CYS A 44 28.61 -16.95 -4.95
CA CYS A 44 29.86 -16.23 -5.26
C CYS A 44 31.16 -16.87 -4.73
N VAL A 45 31.13 -17.51 -3.56
CA VAL A 45 32.33 -18.07 -2.90
C VAL A 45 32.68 -19.47 -3.42
N ILE A 46 31.70 -20.26 -3.86
CA ILE A 46 31.97 -21.61 -4.37
C ILE A 46 32.55 -21.50 -5.77
N PRO A 47 33.73 -22.08 -6.06
CA PRO A 47 34.32 -22.01 -7.38
C PRO A 47 33.37 -22.58 -8.45
N TRP A 48 33.19 -21.86 -9.55
CA TRP A 48 32.27 -22.24 -10.64
C TRP A 48 32.51 -23.66 -11.21
N ARG A 49 33.74 -24.17 -11.03
CA ARG A 49 34.18 -25.50 -11.45
C ARG A 49 33.81 -26.62 -10.47
N HIS A 50 33.39 -26.30 -9.25
CA HIS A 50 33.04 -27.25 -8.21
C HIS A 50 31.58 -27.70 -8.39
N ARG A 51 31.31 -29.02 -8.34
CA ARG A 51 29.98 -29.60 -8.61
C ARG A 51 28.85 -29.04 -7.72
N TRP A 52 29.20 -28.43 -6.58
CA TRP A 52 28.26 -27.84 -5.62
C TRP A 52 27.71 -26.48 -6.08
N TRP A 53 28.36 -25.77 -7.02
CA TRP A 53 27.86 -24.52 -7.60
C TRP A 53 26.48 -24.70 -8.27
N LYS A 54 26.27 -25.82 -8.96
CA LYS A 54 24.97 -26.14 -9.58
C LYS A 54 23.88 -26.38 -8.53
N TRP A 55 24.24 -26.87 -7.36
CA TRP A 55 23.31 -27.10 -6.26
C TRP A 55 22.93 -25.79 -5.56
N THR A 56 23.89 -24.87 -5.35
CA THR A 56 23.58 -23.55 -4.76
C THR A 56 22.68 -22.70 -5.66
N LEU A 57 22.88 -22.75 -6.99
CA LEU A 57 21.96 -22.10 -7.93
C LEU A 57 20.54 -22.70 -7.89
N ARG A 58 20.41 -24.03 -7.80
CA ARG A 58 19.09 -24.68 -7.64
C ARG A 58 18.41 -24.31 -6.34
N CYS A 59 19.18 -24.26 -5.24
CA CYS A 59 18.67 -23.82 -3.94
C CYS A 59 18.24 -22.35 -3.97
N LEU A 60 19.03 -21.46 -4.59
CA LEU A 60 18.67 -20.05 -4.75
C LEU A 60 17.40 -19.89 -5.60
N GLY A 61 17.31 -20.58 -6.74
CA GLY A 61 16.12 -20.57 -7.57
C GLY A 61 14.89 -21.12 -6.85
N GLY A 62 15.05 -22.21 -6.10
CA GLY A 62 14.01 -22.78 -5.24
C GLY A 62 13.58 -21.83 -4.13
N TRP A 63 14.52 -21.14 -3.48
CA TRP A 63 14.24 -20.15 -2.44
C TRP A 63 13.44 -18.97 -3.01
N CYS A 64 13.84 -18.44 -4.16
CA CYS A 64 13.10 -17.39 -4.85
C CYS A 64 11.69 -17.84 -5.26
N LEU A 65 11.55 -19.06 -5.80
CA LEU A 65 10.26 -19.62 -6.18
C LEU A 65 9.35 -19.82 -4.97
N CYS A 66 9.86 -20.38 -3.88
CA CYS A 66 9.12 -20.52 -2.62
C CYS A 66 8.65 -19.16 -2.10
N GLY A 67 9.52 -18.15 -2.12
CA GLY A 67 9.17 -16.79 -1.71
C GLY A 67 8.06 -16.22 -2.59
N PHE A 68 8.16 -16.39 -3.90
CA PHE A 68 7.12 -15.99 -4.85
C PHE A 68 5.78 -16.71 -4.58
N LEU A 69 5.79 -18.01 -4.31
CA LEU A 69 4.58 -18.77 -3.98
C LEU A 69 3.95 -18.34 -2.65
N VAL A 70 4.76 -18.04 -1.63
CA VAL A 70 4.27 -17.53 -0.34
C VAL A 70 3.59 -16.17 -0.50
N LEU A 71 4.09 -15.31 -1.40
CA LEU A 71 3.44 -14.02 -1.71
C LEU A 71 2.06 -14.19 -2.37
N LEU A 72 1.75 -15.36 -2.93
CA LEU A 72 0.41 -15.66 -3.46
C LEU A 72 -0.58 -16.12 -2.39
N ILE A 73 -0.09 -16.44 -1.18
CA ILE A 73 -0.95 -16.85 -0.07
C ILE A 73 -1.49 -15.57 0.60
N PRO A 74 -2.82 -15.34 0.58
CA PRO A 74 -3.40 -14.18 1.24
C PRO A 74 -3.21 -14.30 2.75
N GLU A 75 -2.66 -13.25 3.37
CA GLU A 75 -2.58 -13.16 4.82
C GLU A 75 -4.00 -12.96 5.39
N ILE A 76 -4.54 -14.00 6.02
CA ILE A 76 -5.85 -13.94 6.69
C ILE A 76 -5.61 -13.46 8.11
N ASP A 77 -5.68 -12.15 8.30
CA ASP A 77 -5.72 -11.58 9.64
C ASP A 77 -7.05 -11.94 10.32
N ARG A 78 -6.97 -12.59 11.48
CA ARG A 78 -8.14 -12.99 12.27
C ARG A 78 -8.58 -11.94 13.28
N THR A 79 -7.87 -10.81 13.35
CA THR A 79 -8.13 -9.75 14.33
C THR A 79 -8.69 -8.51 13.65
N THR A 80 -9.54 -7.78 14.39
CA THR A 80 -9.97 -6.45 13.96
C THR A 80 -8.86 -5.46 14.29
N LYS A 81 -8.32 -4.78 13.27
CA LYS A 81 -7.31 -3.73 13.45
C LYS A 81 -7.98 -2.37 13.36
N CYS A 82 -7.64 -1.51 14.32
CA CYS A 82 -8.03 -0.10 14.32
C CYS A 82 -6.77 0.75 14.26
N THR A 83 -6.61 1.50 13.18
CA THR A 83 -5.45 2.35 12.94
C THR A 83 -5.91 3.81 12.87
N VAL A 84 -5.49 4.61 13.85
CA VAL A 84 -5.66 6.07 13.83
C VAL A 84 -4.51 6.67 13.04
N LEU A 85 -4.81 7.27 11.88
CA LEU A 85 -3.80 7.81 10.98
C LEU A 85 -3.48 9.26 11.36
N SER A 86 -2.18 9.53 11.58
CA SER A 86 -1.69 10.88 11.80
C SER A 86 -1.61 11.62 10.46
N VAL A 87 -2.60 12.46 10.18
CA VAL A 87 -2.72 13.21 8.92
C VAL A 87 -2.47 14.72 9.06
N GLY A 88 -2.16 15.18 10.27
CA GLY A 88 -1.94 16.59 10.60
C GLY A 88 -3.06 17.14 11.48
N HIS A 89 -3.55 18.35 11.17
CA HIS A 89 -4.71 18.96 11.83
C HIS A 89 -6.00 18.39 11.24
N GLY A 90 -6.31 17.14 11.57
CA GLY A 90 -7.49 16.43 11.05
C GLY A 90 -7.54 15.00 11.55
N GLY A 91 -8.43 14.18 10.97
CA GLY A 91 -8.66 12.81 11.40
C GLY A 91 -8.92 11.87 10.24
N ALA A 92 -8.30 10.70 10.31
CA ALA A 92 -8.65 9.54 9.50
C ALA A 92 -8.44 8.27 10.33
N VAL A 93 -9.48 7.45 10.46
CA VAL A 93 -9.44 6.19 11.20
C VAL A 93 -9.74 5.04 10.27
N LEU A 94 -8.80 4.11 10.15
CA LEU A 94 -8.91 2.93 9.31
C LEU A 94 -9.24 1.71 10.17
N LEU A 95 -10.35 1.06 9.87
CA LEU A 95 -10.79 -0.19 10.50
C LEU A 95 -10.67 -1.33 9.48
N GLU A 96 -9.97 -2.38 9.86
CA GLU A 96 -9.81 -3.59 9.06
C GLU A 96 -10.40 -4.77 9.82
N PHE A 97 -11.38 -5.45 9.22
CA PHE A 97 -12.10 -6.55 9.84
C PHE A 97 -11.58 -7.92 9.37
N PRO A 98 -11.71 -8.98 10.19
CA PRO A 98 -11.27 -10.34 9.84
C PRO A 98 -11.95 -10.92 8.60
N ASN A 99 -13.16 -10.45 8.29
CA ASN A 99 -13.92 -10.85 7.09
C ASN A 99 -13.40 -10.16 5.80
N GLY A 100 -12.29 -9.43 5.88
CA GLY A 100 -11.70 -8.71 4.76
C GLY A 100 -12.41 -7.41 4.39
N GLN A 101 -13.36 -6.95 5.22
CA GLN A 101 -14.01 -5.65 5.05
C GLN A 101 -13.13 -4.53 5.60
N THR A 102 -13.17 -3.40 4.91
CA THR A 102 -12.39 -2.22 5.29
C THR A 102 -13.30 -1.00 5.42
N VAL A 103 -13.25 -0.33 6.57
CA VAL A 103 -14.02 0.88 6.85
C VAL A 103 -13.08 2.05 7.11
N LEU A 104 -13.30 3.17 6.45
CA LEU A 104 -12.60 4.42 6.70
C LEU A 104 -13.56 5.41 7.34
N TYR A 105 -13.18 5.98 8.47
CA TYR A 105 -13.91 7.03 9.16
C TYR A 105 -13.13 8.34 9.10
N ASP A 106 -13.74 9.36 8.48
CA ASP A 106 -13.15 10.64 8.12
C ASP A 106 -11.90 10.55 7.22
N CYS A 107 -11.71 11.56 6.39
CA CYS A 107 -10.57 11.65 5.48
C CYS A 107 -10.26 13.12 5.20
N GLY A 108 -9.96 13.85 6.26
CA GLY A 108 -9.74 15.29 6.16
C GLY A 108 -8.57 15.76 7.01
N ALA A 109 -7.91 16.82 6.53
CA ALA A 109 -6.95 17.59 7.30
C ALA A 109 -6.98 19.06 6.89
N MET A 110 -6.76 19.95 7.85
CA MET A 110 -6.41 21.35 7.59
C MET A 110 -5.01 21.40 6.97
N GLY A 111 -4.92 21.79 5.70
CA GLY A 111 -3.65 21.92 4.98
C GLY A 111 -3.70 21.24 3.62
N ASP A 112 -3.00 20.11 3.49
CA ASP A 112 -2.78 19.39 2.22
C ASP A 112 -3.66 18.12 2.11
N PRO A 113 -4.79 18.17 1.36
CA PRO A 113 -5.69 17.04 1.18
C PRO A 113 -5.03 15.85 0.47
N GLY A 114 -4.07 16.12 -0.42
CA GLY A 114 -3.36 15.10 -1.19
C GLY A 114 -2.51 14.19 -0.29
N ARG A 115 -1.92 14.77 0.75
CA ARG A 115 -1.12 14.04 1.76
C ARG A 115 -1.98 13.12 2.62
N VAL A 116 -3.22 13.51 2.94
CA VAL A 116 -4.19 12.64 3.64
C VAL A 116 -4.52 11.41 2.80
N ALA A 117 -4.88 11.63 1.54
CA ALA A 117 -5.20 10.55 0.60
C ALA A 117 -4.02 9.59 0.42
N GLN A 118 -2.79 10.10 0.30
CA GLN A 118 -1.59 9.29 0.20
C GLN A 118 -1.30 8.49 1.48
N THR A 119 -1.55 9.08 2.66
CA THR A 119 -1.35 8.42 3.95
C THR A 119 -2.32 7.26 4.13
N VAL A 120 -3.61 7.49 3.83
CA VAL A 120 -4.65 6.44 3.87
C VAL A 120 -4.36 5.35 2.84
N GLN A 121 -3.95 5.72 1.62
CA GLN A 121 -3.55 4.77 0.59
C GLN A 121 -2.38 3.89 1.05
N THR A 122 -1.35 4.51 1.63
CA THR A 122 -0.18 3.78 2.14
C THR A 122 -0.57 2.82 3.27
N ALA A 123 -1.46 3.24 4.16
CA ALA A 123 -1.97 2.39 5.24
C ALA A 123 -2.76 1.18 4.71
N LEU A 124 -3.65 1.39 3.75
CA LEU A 124 -4.42 0.32 3.10
C LEU A 124 -3.51 -0.70 2.40
N LEU A 125 -2.52 -0.21 1.65
CA LEU A 125 -1.57 -1.05 0.93
C LEU A 125 -0.69 -1.87 1.89
N ARG A 126 -0.29 -1.30 3.03
CA ARG A 126 0.41 -2.04 4.09
C ARG A 126 -0.46 -3.16 4.68
N GLY A 127 -1.78 -2.98 4.74
CA GLY A 127 -2.74 -4.02 5.13
C GLY A 127 -3.12 -5.00 4.00
N GLY A 128 -2.49 -4.90 2.83
CA GLY A 128 -2.83 -5.72 1.66
C GLY A 128 -4.22 -5.43 1.09
N LYS A 129 -4.79 -4.25 1.38
CA LYS A 129 -6.11 -3.82 0.91
C LYS A 129 -5.96 -2.82 -0.23
N ASN A 130 -6.77 -3.01 -1.28
CA ASN A 130 -6.81 -2.13 -2.45
C ASN A 130 -8.17 -1.44 -2.65
N ARG A 131 -9.06 -1.54 -1.66
CA ARG A 131 -10.41 -0.99 -1.70
C ARG A 131 -10.87 -0.61 -0.30
N ILE A 132 -11.86 0.28 -0.24
CA ILE A 132 -12.59 0.64 0.97
C ILE A 132 -14.05 0.20 0.78
N ASP A 133 -14.57 -0.63 1.69
CA ASP A 133 -15.94 -1.14 1.59
C ASP A 133 -16.98 -0.11 2.07
N LEU A 134 -16.61 0.71 3.05
CA LEU A 134 -17.44 1.79 3.56
C LEU A 134 -16.56 2.98 3.97
N MET A 135 -16.87 4.15 3.45
CA MET A 135 -16.31 5.42 3.90
C MET A 135 -17.40 6.19 4.66
N ILE A 136 -17.11 6.63 5.88
CA ILE A 136 -18.02 7.39 6.73
C ILE A 136 -17.46 8.80 6.90
N LEU A 137 -18.23 9.82 6.53
CA LEU A 137 -17.89 11.23 6.74
C LEU A 137 -18.77 11.81 7.85
N SER A 138 -18.14 12.23 8.95
CA SER A 138 -18.81 12.63 10.19
C SER A 138 -19.61 13.92 10.08
N HIS A 139 -19.10 14.93 9.37
CA HIS A 139 -19.78 16.20 9.13
C HIS A 139 -19.24 16.92 7.88
N ALA A 140 -19.97 17.94 7.43
CA ALA A 140 -19.80 18.61 6.15
C ALA A 140 -18.79 19.77 6.17
N ASP A 141 -17.84 19.74 7.11
CA ASP A 141 -16.82 20.77 7.19
C ASP A 141 -15.67 20.42 6.22
N ALA A 142 -15.19 21.42 5.49
CA ALA A 142 -14.25 21.25 4.39
C ALA A 142 -12.94 20.56 4.82
N ASP A 143 -12.56 20.72 6.08
CA ASP A 143 -11.40 20.08 6.72
C ASP A 143 -11.61 18.60 7.08
N HIS A 144 -12.83 18.05 6.92
CA HIS A 144 -13.16 16.64 7.20
C HIS A 144 -13.34 15.75 5.96
N PHE A 145 -13.64 16.34 4.78
CA PHE A 145 -13.84 15.58 3.54
C PHE A 145 -12.92 15.95 2.38
N ASN A 146 -12.08 16.98 2.52
CA ASN A 146 -11.21 17.43 1.41
C ASN A 146 -10.32 16.31 0.83
N GLY A 147 -9.81 15.41 1.65
CA GLY A 147 -9.01 14.27 1.23
C GLY A 147 -9.84 13.11 0.65
N ALA A 148 -11.15 13.06 0.91
CA ALA A 148 -12.02 11.99 0.45
C ALA A 148 -12.15 11.96 -1.07
N VAL A 149 -12.27 13.12 -1.71
CA VAL A 149 -12.37 13.23 -3.18
C VAL A 149 -11.12 12.70 -3.86
N ASP A 150 -9.94 13.11 -3.39
CA ASP A 150 -8.67 12.65 -3.96
C ASP A 150 -8.38 11.19 -3.64
N LEU A 151 -8.83 10.70 -2.49
CA LEU A 151 -8.74 9.28 -2.16
C LEU A 151 -9.64 8.43 -3.06
N MET A 152 -10.87 8.88 -3.36
CA MET A 152 -11.79 8.19 -4.27
C MET A 152 -11.27 8.12 -5.71
N LYS A 153 -10.44 9.07 -6.14
CA LYS A 153 -9.73 9.01 -7.44
C LYS A 153 -8.63 7.94 -7.46
N ARG A 154 -8.05 7.61 -6.30
CA ARG A 154 -6.90 6.70 -6.16
C ARG A 154 -7.31 5.27 -5.79
N ILE A 155 -8.40 5.12 -5.03
CA ILE A 155 -8.84 3.84 -4.46
C ILE A 155 -10.33 3.68 -4.66
N ARG A 156 -10.74 2.45 -4.99
CA ARG A 156 -12.14 2.11 -5.13
C ARG A 156 -12.86 2.13 -3.77
N VAL A 157 -13.87 2.98 -3.65
CA VAL A 157 -14.79 3.04 -2.50
C VAL A 157 -16.14 2.44 -2.89
N ARG A 158 -16.62 1.43 -2.14
CA ARG A 158 -17.87 0.71 -2.48
C ARG A 158 -19.13 1.42 -2.00
N ARG A 159 -19.08 2.01 -0.80
CA ARG A 159 -20.20 2.75 -0.20
C ARG A 159 -19.66 3.98 0.51
N LEU A 160 -20.38 5.08 0.36
CA LEU A 160 -20.13 6.33 1.06
C LEU A 160 -21.34 6.61 1.96
N ALA A 161 -21.11 6.75 3.25
CA ALA A 161 -22.08 7.21 4.23
C ALA A 161 -21.71 8.63 4.63
N VAL A 162 -22.63 9.56 4.39
CA VAL A 162 -22.47 10.97 4.74
C VAL A 162 -23.49 11.35 5.81
N ALA A 163 -23.09 12.23 6.72
CA ALA A 163 -24.02 12.83 7.66
C ALA A 163 -25.10 13.64 6.93
N ARG A 164 -26.30 13.71 7.53
CA ARG A 164 -27.46 14.45 6.99
C ARG A 164 -27.17 15.94 6.74
N SER A 165 -26.15 16.50 7.39
CA SER A 165 -25.70 17.88 7.18
C SER A 165 -25.27 18.15 5.73
N PHE A 166 -24.72 17.16 5.02
CA PHE A 166 -24.36 17.29 3.60
C PHE A 166 -25.58 17.55 2.71
N LEU A 167 -26.74 16.97 3.03
CA LEU A 167 -27.96 17.16 2.25
C LEU A 167 -28.56 18.56 2.41
N ARG A 168 -28.22 19.29 3.48
CA ARG A 168 -28.70 20.66 3.71
C ARG A 168 -27.92 21.72 2.96
N MET A 169 -26.72 21.39 2.48
CA MET A 169 -25.85 22.35 1.79
C MET A 169 -26.28 22.62 0.35
N GLU A 170 -26.96 21.67 -0.31
CA GLU A 170 -27.50 21.86 -1.67
C GLU A 170 -28.81 22.65 -1.71
N ILE A 171 -29.60 22.64 -0.64
CA ILE A 171 -30.96 23.25 -0.62
C ILE A 171 -30.95 24.74 -0.24
N GLY A 172 -29.78 25.30 0.03
CA GLY A 172 -29.60 26.69 0.43
C GLY A 172 -28.89 27.57 -0.60
N GLY A 173 -28.71 27.08 -1.84
CA GLY A 173 -28.14 27.81 -2.98
C GLY A 173 -29.18 28.45 -3.87
#